data_AF-A0A2V9C6C6-F1
#
_entry.id   AF-A0A2V9C6C6-F1
#
_cell.length_a   1.000
_cell.length_b   1.000
_cell.length_c   1.000
_cell.angle_alpha   90.00
_cell.angle_beta   90.00
_cell.angle_gamma   90.00
#
_symmetry.space_group_name_H-M   'P 1'
#
loop_
_entity.id
_entity.type
_entity.pdbx_description
1 polymer ?
#
loop_
_entity_poly.entity_id
_entity_poly.type
_entity_poly.pdbx_seq_one_letter_code
_entity_poly.pdbx_strand_id
1 'polypeptide(L)'
;RPGVWLREKGLVTPDENGKVTDWKAYVLASSGSAYVYVKEKEDQETRKVLLEMFQESAGKPGTGIRQVFTHEQIVAMGGDPEAFLALEAAEGWAIGGGTNGDAISPATGAGEHGYLPERQEMRTSLLVYGPAIGRGKIEGARLIDVAPTVARWLGLKLEKAEGKPLEVPIHHAQASSDTGRVTTH
;
A
#
# COMPACT_ATOMS: atom_id res chain seq x y z
N ARG A 1 7.05 9.50 14.54
CA ARG A 1 6.83 10.71 13.72
C ARG A 1 8.16 11.18 13.13
N PRO A 2 8.59 10.61 12.00
CA PRO A 2 9.84 11.00 11.33
C PRO A 2 9.92 12.49 10.95
N GLY A 3 8.78 13.16 10.75
CA GLY A 3 8.74 14.60 10.48
C GLY A 3 9.35 15.46 11.59
N VAL A 4 9.41 14.97 12.83
CA VAL A 4 10.10 15.67 13.93
C VAL A 4 11.61 15.73 13.69
N TRP A 5 12.22 14.66 13.19
CA TRP A 5 13.65 14.64 12.85
C TRP A 5 13.97 15.57 11.66
N LEU A 6 13.07 15.67 10.69
CA LEU A 6 13.20 16.65 9.60
C LEU A 6 13.23 18.08 10.15
N ARG A 7 12.37 18.38 11.13
CA ARG A 7 12.33 19.70 11.78
C ARG A 7 13.62 19.98 12.54
N GLU A 8 14.12 19.01 13.30
CA GLU A 8 15.38 19.13 14.04
C GLU A 8 16.59 19.37 13.13
N LYS A 9 16.54 18.85 11.90
CA LYS A 9 17.56 19.08 10.86
C LYS A 9 17.32 20.34 10.02
N GLY A 10 16.28 21.13 10.31
CA GLY A 10 15.93 22.33 9.54
C GLY A 10 15.43 22.04 8.11
N LEU A 11 14.97 20.82 7.83
CA LEU A 11 14.44 20.42 6.52
C LEU A 11 12.95 20.72 6.37
N VAL A 12 12.28 21.11 7.45
CA VAL A 12 10.89 21.57 7.47
C VAL A 12 10.72 22.65 8.53
N THR A 13 9.95 23.68 8.20
CA THR A 13 9.69 24.84 9.05
C THR A 13 8.19 24.91 9.35
N PRO A 14 7.78 24.60 10.59
CA PRO A 14 6.43 24.87 11.05
C PRO A 14 6.27 26.30 11.59
N ASP A 15 5.05 26.83 11.58
CA ASP A 15 4.66 28.02 12.33
C ASP A 15 4.45 27.71 13.83
N GLU A 16 4.05 28.73 14.59
CA GLU A 16 3.73 28.65 16.02
C GLU A 16 2.60 27.68 16.36
N ASN A 17 1.69 27.42 15.42
CA ASN A 17 0.60 26.45 15.56
C ASN A 17 0.99 25.05 15.07
N GLY A 18 2.25 24.88 14.65
CA GLY A 18 2.78 23.62 14.18
C GLY A 18 2.45 23.29 12.72
N LYS A 19 1.87 24.22 11.96
CA LYS A 19 1.57 24.02 10.54
C LYS A 19 2.82 24.31 9.72
N VAL A 20 3.16 23.40 8.81
CA VAL A 20 4.31 23.57 7.91
C VAL A 20 4.09 24.80 7.00
N THR A 21 5.02 25.75 7.04
CA THR A 21 5.04 26.97 6.22
C THR A 21 6.09 26.92 5.11
N ASP A 22 7.20 26.23 5.33
CA ASP A 22 8.19 25.92 4.29
C ASP A 22 8.82 24.53 4.54
N TRP A 23 9.34 23.92 3.47
CA TRP A 23 9.92 22.58 3.54
C TRP A 23 10.91 22.34 2.41
N LYS A 24 11.99 21.63 2.73
CA LYS A 24 12.88 20.97 1.77
C LYS A 24 12.54 19.50 1.61
N ALA A 25 12.04 18.88 2.68
CA ALA A 25 11.59 17.49 2.70
C ALA A 25 10.29 17.32 3.46
N TYR A 26 9.52 16.29 3.10
CA TYR A 26 8.25 15.97 3.73
C TYR A 26 8.08 14.46 3.90
N VAL A 27 7.51 14.03 5.03
CA VAL A 27 7.16 12.64 5.28
C VAL A 27 5.65 12.48 5.22
N LEU A 28 5.18 11.77 4.20
CA LEU A 28 3.79 11.37 4.06
C LEU A 28 3.61 9.98 4.71
N ALA A 29 3.09 10.00 5.93
CA ALA A 29 2.89 8.79 6.72
C ALA A 29 1.59 8.06 6.35
N SER A 30 1.65 6.72 6.33
CA SER A 30 0.52 5.81 6.09
C SER A 30 0.58 4.63 7.07
N SER A 31 0.63 4.93 8.38
CA SER A 31 0.73 3.92 9.45
C SER A 31 1.96 3.01 9.29
N GLY A 32 1.83 1.81 8.76
CA GLY A 32 2.92 0.84 8.62
C GLY A 32 4.03 1.23 7.63
N SER A 33 3.83 2.29 6.86
CA SER A 33 4.84 2.82 5.93
C SER A 33 4.77 4.34 5.81
N ALA A 34 5.75 4.92 5.15
CA ALA A 34 5.71 6.33 4.75
C ALA A 34 6.55 6.57 3.50
N TYR A 35 6.14 7.55 2.70
CA TYR A 35 7.01 8.13 1.67
C TYR A 35 7.72 9.37 2.20
N VAL A 36 8.96 9.54 1.76
CA VAL A 36 9.76 10.73 1.98
C VAL A 36 9.94 11.43 0.64
N TYR A 37 9.52 12.68 0.59
CA TYR A 37 9.65 13.54 -0.58
C TYR A 37 10.70 14.61 -0.34
N VAL A 38 11.38 15.02 -1.40
CA VAL A 38 12.28 16.19 -1.43
C VAL A 38 11.68 17.17 -2.42
N LYS A 39 11.48 18.43 -1.99
CA LYS A 39 10.80 19.47 -2.79
C LYS A 39 11.51 19.72 -4.10
N GLU A 40 12.82 19.95 -4.02
CA GLU A 40 13.68 20.20 -5.18
C GLU A 40 14.48 18.94 -5.49
N LYS A 41 14.24 18.32 -6.65
CA LYS A 41 14.87 17.04 -7.02
C LYS A 41 16.39 17.13 -7.11
N GLU A 42 16.95 18.30 -7.38
CA GLU A 42 18.39 18.51 -7.49
C GLU A 42 19.09 18.87 -6.17
N ASP A 43 18.36 18.99 -5.06
CA ASP A 43 18.93 19.25 -3.73
C ASP A 43 19.64 18.00 -3.18
N GLN A 44 20.88 17.80 -3.63
CA GLN A 44 21.72 16.67 -3.24
C GLN A 44 22.10 16.71 -1.75
N GLU A 45 22.16 17.89 -1.14
CA GLU A 45 22.46 18.03 0.28
C GLU A 45 21.32 17.48 1.13
N THR A 46 20.08 17.92 0.87
CA THR A 46 18.90 17.40 1.57
C THR A 46 18.74 15.90 1.36
N ARG A 47 18.93 15.41 0.13
CA ARG A 47 18.88 13.97 -0.20
C ARG A 47 19.88 13.16 0.60
N LYS A 48 21.14 13.62 0.66
CA LYS A 48 22.20 12.96 1.42
C LYS A 48 21.86 12.90 2.90
N VAL A 49 21.44 14.02 3.50
CA VAL A 49 21.08 14.09 4.92
C VAL A 49 19.94 13.11 5.25
N LEU A 50 18.89 13.06 4.41
CA LEU A 50 17.75 12.15 4.61
C LEU A 50 18.17 10.69 4.49
N LEU A 51 18.97 10.37 3.47
CA LEU A 51 19.44 9.01 3.23
C LEU A 51 20.27 8.50 4.41
N GLU A 52 21.28 9.27 4.84
CA GLU A 52 22.14 8.93 5.97
C GLU A 52 21.31 8.76 7.24
N MET A 53 20.45 9.73 7.57
CA MET A 53 19.62 9.71 8.76
C MET A 53 18.68 8.49 8.83
N PHE A 54 17.99 8.18 7.73
CA PHE A 54 17.05 7.06 7.71
C PHE A 54 17.75 5.71 7.63
N GLN A 55 18.83 5.59 6.85
CA GLN A 55 19.63 4.36 6.81
C GLN A 55 20.27 4.07 8.17
N GLU A 56 20.79 5.09 8.85
CA GLU A 56 21.30 4.93 10.21
C GLU A 56 20.20 4.55 11.19
N SER A 57 18.95 4.95 10.96
CA SER A 57 17.83 4.63 11.85
C SER A 57 17.26 3.22 11.62
N ALA A 58 17.40 2.68 10.41
CA ALA A 58 16.82 1.41 10.02
C ALA A 58 17.36 0.25 10.85
N GLY A 59 16.45 -0.59 11.38
CA GLY A 59 16.79 -1.78 12.16
C GLY A 59 17.33 -1.49 13.57
N LYS A 60 17.55 -0.22 13.95
CA LYS A 60 18.01 0.12 15.30
C LYS A 60 16.87 0.04 16.32
N PRO A 61 17.11 -0.55 17.50
CA PRO A 61 16.13 -0.55 18.59
C PRO A 61 15.69 0.87 18.94
N GLY A 62 14.38 1.06 19.11
CA GLY A 62 13.80 2.33 19.53
C GLY A 62 13.54 3.34 18.42
N THR A 63 14.01 3.15 17.18
CA THR A 63 13.70 4.09 16.08
C THR A 63 12.34 3.83 15.44
N GLY A 64 11.85 2.59 15.53
CA GLY A 64 10.61 2.14 14.92
C GLY A 64 10.68 1.96 13.40
N ILE A 65 11.84 2.15 12.77
CA ILE A 65 12.05 1.93 11.33
C ILE A 65 12.68 0.57 11.12
N ARG A 66 12.01 -0.29 10.35
CA ARG A 66 12.52 -1.62 9.97
C ARG A 66 13.47 -1.53 8.79
N GLN A 67 13.00 -0.92 7.70
CA GLN A 67 13.70 -0.85 6.42
C GLN A 67 13.48 0.51 5.76
N VAL A 68 14.41 0.87 4.89
CA VAL A 68 14.35 2.04 4.01
C VAL A 68 14.50 1.55 2.58
N PHE A 69 13.62 2.00 1.70
CA PHE A 69 13.62 1.65 0.28
C PHE A 69 14.09 2.85 -0.54
N THR A 70 14.95 2.59 -1.51
CA THR A 70 15.37 3.60 -2.49
C THR A 70 14.28 3.87 -3.50
N HIS A 71 14.39 4.99 -4.21
CA HIS A 71 13.51 5.33 -5.32
C HIS A 71 13.33 4.17 -6.33
N GLU A 72 14.42 3.51 -6.73
CA GLU A 72 14.36 2.39 -7.69
C GLU A 72 13.57 1.20 -7.14
N GLN A 73 13.73 0.90 -5.85
CA GLN A 73 12.97 -0.16 -5.18
C GLN A 73 11.48 0.19 -5.08
N ILE A 74 11.16 1.45 -4.76
CA ILE A 74 9.78 1.94 -4.73
C ILE A 74 9.11 1.74 -6.09
N VAL A 75 9.75 2.19 -7.16
CA VAL A 75 9.22 2.05 -8.53
C VAL A 75 9.08 0.58 -8.92
N ALA A 76 10.06 -0.26 -8.60
CA ALA A 76 10.00 -1.70 -8.88
C ALA A 76 8.84 -2.41 -8.16
N MET A 77 8.44 -1.90 -6.99
CA MET A 77 7.29 -2.40 -6.21
C MET A 77 5.94 -1.80 -6.65
N GLY A 78 5.92 -0.91 -7.66
CA GLY A 78 4.70 -0.21 -8.09
C GLY A 78 4.30 0.95 -7.18
N GLY A 79 5.22 1.45 -6.36
CA GLY A 79 5.04 2.63 -5.51
C GLY A 79 5.12 3.95 -6.28
N ASP A 80 5.02 5.06 -5.55
CA ASP A 80 5.01 6.40 -6.14
C ASP A 80 6.39 6.77 -6.73
N PRO A 81 6.52 7.02 -8.05
CA PRO A 81 7.78 7.38 -8.68
C PRO A 81 8.29 8.78 -8.30
N GLU A 82 7.51 9.60 -7.60
CA GLU A 82 7.98 10.90 -7.11
C GLU A 82 8.61 10.81 -5.72
N ALA A 83 8.46 9.67 -5.03
CA ALA A 83 9.05 9.46 -3.71
C ALA A 83 10.58 9.25 -3.81
N PHE A 84 11.31 9.91 -2.91
CA PHE A 84 12.76 9.78 -2.80
C PHE A 84 13.14 8.53 -2.00
N LEU A 85 12.46 8.29 -0.87
CA LEU A 85 12.60 7.09 -0.04
C LEU A 85 11.24 6.61 0.42
N ALA A 86 11.14 5.33 0.77
CA ALA A 86 10.04 4.81 1.56
C ALA A 86 10.58 4.19 2.85
N LEU A 87 9.80 4.31 3.91
CA LEU A 87 10.10 3.78 5.24
C LEU A 87 9.09 2.68 5.54
N GLU A 88 9.56 1.56 6.08
CA GLU A 88 8.70 0.53 6.66
C GLU A 88 8.80 0.56 8.18
N ALA A 89 7.66 0.54 8.86
CA ALA A 89 7.59 0.45 10.30
C ALA A 89 8.01 -0.94 10.83
N ALA A 90 8.74 -0.95 11.93
CA ALA A 90 9.02 -2.18 12.67
C ALA A 90 7.75 -2.80 13.26
N GLU A 91 7.81 -4.08 13.59
CA GLU A 91 6.69 -4.76 14.25
C GLU A 91 6.40 -4.13 15.63
N GLY A 92 5.12 -3.86 15.92
CA GLY A 92 4.70 -3.11 17.10
C GLY A 92 4.84 -1.59 16.98
N TRP A 93 5.24 -1.07 15.81
CA TRP A 93 5.39 0.36 15.55
C TRP A 93 4.52 0.80 14.38
N ALA A 94 4.09 2.06 14.43
CA ALA A 94 3.52 2.77 13.28
C ALA A 94 4.23 4.11 13.07
N ILE A 95 4.27 4.53 11.82
CA ILE A 95 4.76 5.82 11.39
C ILE A 95 3.60 6.81 11.46
N GLY A 96 3.65 7.66 12.49
CA GLY A 96 2.75 8.82 12.60
C GLY A 96 3.23 10.00 11.75
N GLY A 97 2.28 10.78 11.24
CA GLY A 97 2.54 12.04 10.54
C GLY A 97 2.85 13.22 11.48
N GLY A 98 3.12 14.38 10.88
CA GLY A 98 3.38 15.64 11.58
C GLY A 98 4.84 15.84 11.99
N THR A 99 5.14 17.08 12.40
CA THR A 99 6.49 17.57 12.72
C THR A 99 6.63 18.08 14.16
N ASN A 100 5.58 17.96 14.98
CA ASN A 100 5.52 18.49 16.34
C ASN A 100 5.41 17.39 17.40
N GLY A 101 5.66 17.78 18.64
CA GLY A 101 5.74 16.85 19.76
C GLY A 101 6.94 15.92 19.65
N ASP A 102 6.84 14.76 20.29
CA ASP A 102 7.90 13.77 20.31
C ASP A 102 7.94 12.95 19.03
N ALA A 103 9.15 12.65 18.57
CA ALA A 103 9.39 11.75 17.45
C ALA A 103 8.87 10.33 17.76
N ILE A 104 8.95 9.90 19.02
CA ILE A 104 8.44 8.63 19.51
C ILE A 104 7.42 8.93 20.59
N SER A 105 6.22 8.37 20.46
CA SER A 105 5.18 8.47 21.46
C SER A 105 4.35 7.19 21.48
N PRO A 106 3.65 6.88 22.57
CA PRO A 106 2.68 5.79 22.59
C PRO A 106 1.67 5.92 21.45
N ALA A 107 1.30 4.78 20.86
CA ALA A 107 0.20 4.73 19.91
C ALA A 107 -1.13 4.97 20.63
N THR A 108 -2.05 5.68 19.97
CA THR A 108 -3.41 5.92 20.49
C THR A 108 -4.38 4.82 20.07
N GLY A 109 -4.01 3.98 19.12
CA GLY A 109 -4.79 2.85 18.60
C GLY A 109 -4.12 1.51 18.87
N ALA A 110 -4.92 0.44 18.85
CA ALA A 110 -4.45 -0.93 19.07
C ALA A 110 -4.25 -1.73 17.76
N GLY A 111 -4.53 -1.13 16.61
CA GLY A 111 -4.40 -1.77 15.29
C GLY A 111 -4.06 -0.75 14.22
N GLU A 112 -3.27 -1.19 13.24
CA GLU A 112 -2.69 -0.34 12.20
C GLU A 112 -2.71 -1.07 10.85
N HIS A 113 -2.62 -0.31 9.76
CA HIS A 113 -2.58 -0.81 8.38
C HIS A 113 -1.40 -0.21 7.62
N GLY A 114 -1.35 -0.35 6.29
CA GLY A 114 -0.35 0.35 5.46
C GLY A 114 1.07 -0.18 5.56
N TYR A 115 1.26 -1.38 6.12
CA TYR A 115 2.53 -2.12 6.01
C TYR A 115 2.67 -2.74 4.62
N LEU A 116 3.83 -3.34 4.35
CA LEU A 116 4.08 -4.03 3.09
C LEU A 116 3.05 -5.15 2.81
N PRO A 117 2.56 -5.28 1.56
CA PRO A 117 1.52 -6.25 1.20
C PRO A 117 1.99 -7.71 1.33
N GLU A 118 3.30 -7.96 1.38
CA GLU A 118 3.88 -9.29 1.59
C GLU A 118 3.69 -9.79 3.04
N ARG A 119 3.42 -8.89 4.00
CA ARG A 119 3.17 -9.27 5.40
C ARG A 119 1.89 -10.08 5.50
N GLN A 120 1.94 -11.19 6.23
CA GLN A 120 0.80 -12.11 6.35
C GLN A 120 -0.41 -11.43 7.00
N GLU A 121 -0.16 -10.50 7.93
CA GLU A 121 -1.15 -9.71 8.64
C GLU A 121 -1.89 -8.71 7.74
N MET A 122 -1.30 -8.34 6.60
CA MET A 122 -1.92 -7.44 5.60
C MET A 122 -2.79 -8.19 4.59
N ARG A 123 -2.83 -9.52 4.64
CA ARG A 123 -3.68 -10.31 3.75
C ARG A 123 -5.15 -10.09 4.11
N THR A 124 -5.94 -9.75 3.10
CA THR A 124 -7.40 -9.65 3.21
C THR A 124 -8.09 -10.86 2.59
N SER A 125 -9.38 -11.01 2.87
CA SER A 125 -10.21 -12.07 2.31
C SER A 125 -10.98 -11.58 1.09
N LEU A 126 -11.06 -12.42 0.05
CA LEU A 126 -11.96 -12.25 -1.08
C LEU A 126 -13.05 -13.33 -1.02
N LEU A 127 -14.31 -12.91 -1.03
CA LEU A 127 -15.47 -13.81 -1.13
C LEU A 127 -16.20 -13.53 -2.44
N VAL A 128 -16.41 -14.58 -3.24
CA VAL A 128 -17.24 -14.53 -4.45
C VAL A 128 -18.39 -15.51 -4.27
N TYR A 129 -19.61 -15.03 -4.50
CA TYR A 129 -20.82 -15.83 -4.35
C TYR A 129 -21.85 -15.46 -5.41
N GLY A 130 -22.54 -16.46 -5.94
CA GLY A 130 -23.58 -16.27 -6.95
C GLY A 130 -24.09 -17.61 -7.47
N PRO A 131 -25.20 -17.60 -8.23
CA PRO A 131 -25.85 -18.82 -8.71
C PRO A 131 -24.96 -19.66 -9.63
N ALA A 132 -24.07 -19.02 -10.38
CA ALA A 132 -23.12 -19.68 -11.27
C ALA A 132 -21.78 -20.03 -10.59
N ILE A 133 -21.55 -19.62 -9.34
CA ILE A 133 -20.25 -19.74 -8.68
C ILE A 133 -20.19 -21.06 -7.91
N GLY A 134 -19.24 -21.90 -8.31
CA GLY A 134 -18.95 -23.19 -7.68
C GLY A 134 -18.23 -23.04 -6.34
N ARG A 135 -18.22 -24.11 -5.56
CA ARG A 135 -17.41 -24.20 -4.33
C ARG A 135 -15.94 -24.42 -4.69
N GLY A 136 -15.05 -23.67 -4.05
CA GLY A 136 -13.60 -23.86 -4.19
C GLY A 136 -12.82 -22.70 -3.56
N LYS A 137 -11.50 -22.82 -3.59
CA LYS A 137 -10.58 -21.75 -3.19
C LYS A 137 -10.10 -20.99 -4.42
N ILE A 138 -9.91 -19.70 -4.27
CA ILE A 138 -9.19 -18.86 -5.23
C ILE A 138 -7.83 -18.60 -4.60
N GLU A 139 -6.78 -19.15 -5.21
CA GLU A 139 -5.41 -18.97 -4.74
C GLU A 139 -4.75 -17.77 -5.43
N GLY A 140 -3.93 -17.02 -4.70
CA GLY A 140 -3.10 -15.95 -5.28
C GLY A 140 -3.85 -14.73 -5.81
N ALA A 141 -5.10 -14.49 -5.37
CA ALA A 141 -5.86 -13.33 -5.82
C ALA A 141 -5.21 -12.01 -5.35
N ARG A 142 -5.03 -11.07 -6.28
CA ARG A 142 -4.62 -9.69 -5.98
C ARG A 142 -5.83 -8.77 -6.12
N LEU A 143 -5.85 -7.66 -5.38
CA LEU A 143 -6.96 -6.70 -5.44
C LEU A 143 -7.21 -6.18 -6.87
N ILE A 144 -6.14 -5.93 -7.62
CA ILE A 144 -6.19 -5.47 -9.02
C ILE A 144 -6.79 -6.49 -9.99
N ASP A 145 -6.89 -7.76 -9.59
CA ASP A 145 -7.48 -8.83 -10.40
C ASP A 145 -9.02 -8.83 -10.33
N VAL A 146 -9.62 -8.16 -9.34
CA VAL A 146 -11.08 -8.15 -9.13
C VAL A 146 -11.81 -7.47 -10.29
N ALA A 147 -11.39 -6.26 -10.69
CA ALA A 147 -12.03 -5.53 -11.78
C ALA A 147 -12.03 -6.27 -13.13
N PRO A 148 -10.90 -6.81 -13.64
CA PRO A 148 -10.90 -7.58 -14.87
C PRO A 148 -11.67 -8.90 -14.75
N THR A 149 -11.80 -9.50 -13.55
CA THR A 149 -12.67 -10.65 -13.31
C THR A 149 -14.14 -10.29 -13.55
N VAL A 150 -14.62 -9.20 -12.94
CA VAL A 150 -16.00 -8.73 -13.12
C VAL A 150 -16.26 -8.33 -14.57
N ALA A 151 -15.31 -7.65 -15.22
CA ALA A 151 -15.43 -7.28 -16.63
C ALA A 151 -15.63 -8.51 -17.53
N ARG A 152 -14.89 -9.60 -17.29
CA ARG A 152 -15.05 -10.88 -18.01
C ARG A 152 -16.48 -11.42 -17.90
N TRP A 153 -17.08 -11.40 -16.71
CA TRP A 153 -18.46 -11.87 -16.51
C TRP A 153 -19.51 -11.01 -17.21
N LEU A 154 -19.23 -9.71 -17.35
CA LEU A 154 -20.12 -8.76 -18.04
C LEU A 154 -19.88 -8.70 -19.55
N GLY A 155 -18.93 -9.48 -20.10
CA GLY A 155 -18.55 -9.39 -21.51
C GLY A 155 -17.85 -8.08 -21.89
N LEU A 156 -17.28 -7.37 -20.91
CA LEU A 156 -16.55 -6.11 -21.09
C LEU A 156 -15.03 -6.37 -21.21
N LYS A 157 -14.33 -5.44 -21.86
CA LYS A 157 -12.86 -5.46 -21.95
C LYS A 157 -12.26 -4.29 -21.19
N LEU A 158 -11.28 -4.59 -20.34
CA LEU A 158 -10.44 -3.59 -19.66
C LEU A 158 -9.02 -3.68 -20.24
N GLU A 159 -8.80 -3.04 -21.39
CA GLU A 159 -7.54 -3.13 -22.16
C GLU A 159 -6.31 -2.63 -21.40
N LYS A 160 -6.50 -1.80 -20.37
CA LYS A 160 -5.43 -1.21 -19.56
C LYS A 160 -5.35 -1.79 -18.14
N ALA A 161 -6.04 -2.90 -17.87
CA ALA A 161 -5.94 -3.53 -16.55
C ALA A 161 -4.55 -4.16 -16.34
N GLU A 162 -3.93 -3.85 -15.21
CA GLU A 162 -2.67 -4.48 -14.78
C GLU A 162 -2.92 -5.87 -14.16
N GLY A 163 -4.10 -6.05 -13.57
CA GLY A 163 -4.58 -7.33 -13.07
C GLY A 163 -5.02 -8.27 -14.18
N LYS A 164 -5.19 -9.54 -13.83
CA LYS A 164 -5.73 -10.58 -14.72
C LYS A 164 -7.02 -11.14 -14.12
N PRO A 165 -8.02 -11.52 -14.95
CA PRO A 165 -9.20 -12.16 -14.42
C PRO A 165 -8.85 -13.42 -13.63
N LEU A 166 -9.45 -13.58 -12.47
CA LEU A 166 -9.29 -14.72 -11.58
C LEU A 166 -10.01 -15.94 -12.16
N GLU A 167 -9.40 -17.10 -11.95
CA GLU A 167 -10.02 -18.40 -12.22
C GLU A 167 -10.97 -18.74 -11.07
N VAL A 168 -12.18 -18.17 -11.13
CA VAL A 168 -13.24 -18.42 -10.16
C VAL A 168 -13.95 -19.73 -10.50
N PRO A 169 -14.12 -20.66 -9.55
CA PRO A 169 -14.89 -21.88 -9.77
C PRO A 169 -16.30 -21.53 -10.25
N ILE A 170 -16.74 -22.11 -11.37
CA ILE A 170 -18.08 -21.94 -11.91
C ILE A 170 -18.80 -23.29 -11.98
N HIS A 171 -20.10 -23.29 -11.67
CA HIS A 171 -20.95 -24.41 -12.00
C HIS A 171 -21.08 -24.50 -13.52
N HIS A 172 -20.61 -25.59 -14.12
CA HIS A 172 -21.05 -25.91 -15.47
C HIS A 172 -22.53 -26.26 -15.38
N ALA A 173 -23.39 -25.39 -15.94
CA ALA A 173 -24.76 -25.80 -16.20
C ALA A 173 -24.69 -27.03 -17.12
N GLN A 174 -25.24 -28.16 -16.68
CA GLN A 174 -25.60 -29.20 -17.64
C GLN A 174 -26.56 -28.55 -18.62
N ALA A 175 -26.16 -28.45 -19.88
CA ALA A 175 -27.09 -28.09 -20.94
C ALA A 175 -28.20 -29.16 -20.91
N SER A 176 -29.39 -28.80 -20.42
CA SER A 176 -30.54 -29.68 -20.53
C SER A 176 -30.86 -29.80 -22.02
N SER A 177 -30.44 -30.89 -22.64
CA SER A 177 -31.00 -31.35 -23.91
C SER A 177 -32.41 -31.89 -23.63
N ASP A 178 -33.34 -31.02 -23.23
CA ASP A 178 -34.75 -31.36 -23.21
C ASP A 178 -35.36 -30.89 -24.53
N THR A 179 -35.10 -31.65 -25.59
CA THR A 179 -35.96 -31.62 -26.77
C THR A 179 -37.29 -32.26 -26.37
N GLY A 180 -38.14 -31.45 -25.73
CA GLY A 180 -39.51 -31.79 -25.39
C GLY A 180 -40.25 -32.16 -26.67
N ARG A 181 -40.34 -33.47 -26.95
CA ARG A 181 -41.17 -34.02 -28.00
C ARG A 181 -42.60 -34.00 -27.48
N VAL A 182 -43.34 -32.95 -27.84
CA VAL A 182 -44.78 -32.89 -27.65
C VAL A 182 -45.43 -33.95 -28.55
N THR A 183 -45.80 -35.09 -27.98
CA THR A 183 -46.73 -36.03 -28.62
C THR A 183 -48.14 -35.68 -28.17
N THR A 184 -48.93 -35.13 -29.09
CA THR A 184 -50.39 -35.01 -28.97
C THR A 184 -51.05 -36.37 -29.20
N HIS A 185 -51.86 -36.82 -28.26
CA HIS A 185 -52.99 -37.73 -28.47
C HIS A 185 -54.14 -37.32 -27.56
#